data_AF-H1KE89-F1
#
_entry.id   AF-H1KE89-F1
#
_cell.length_a   1.000
_cell.length_b   1.000
_cell.length_c   1.000
_cell.angle_alpha   90.00
_cell.angle_beta   90.00
_cell.angle_gamma   90.00
#
_symmetry.space_group_name_H-M   'P 1'
#
loop_
_entity.id
_entity.type
_entity.pdbx_description
1 polymer ?
#
loop_
_entity_poly.entity_id
_entity_poly.type
_entity_poly.pdbx_seq_one_letter_code
_entity_poly.pdbx_strand_id
1 'polypeptide(L)'
;MDVQALHQFVASLPGTFGQLISRRMMVNRMVAGRVDAAATLVGLAGLDTIPVLIGAGAPPPMVQAAVGYAVFYRYHELRGVDRAAFAAWCRQAAFTAPRPLPEMVEIYRGTMGCSPAEAAAGLHWSLGFEDAAYYAARFADADLTGCIVLRTRVPRDEIVAFIGGSANQEVIPAAVPTTFEVITDHQRIGDAALRCALRLQALKAKGWAETGSEGIAEEAAMATRARMAATGVPRGTAIVA
;
A
#
# COMPACT_ATOMS: atom_id res chain seq x y z
N MET A 1 9.04 21.39 15.40
CA MET A 1 9.52 20.01 15.61
C MET A 1 10.43 19.97 16.84
N ASP A 2 10.13 19.13 17.82
CA ASP A 2 10.94 18.86 19.00
C ASP A 2 12.06 17.88 18.66
N VAL A 3 13.24 18.43 18.39
CA VAL A 3 14.44 17.68 18.00
C VAL A 3 15.02 16.90 19.18
N GLN A 4 14.86 17.42 20.41
CA GLN A 4 15.41 16.80 21.60
C GLN A 4 14.69 15.48 21.89
N ALA A 5 13.35 15.48 21.79
CA ALA A 5 12.55 14.26 21.91
C ALA A 5 12.99 13.18 20.91
N LEU A 6 13.25 13.57 19.65
CA LEU A 6 13.74 12.64 18.62
C LEU A 6 15.13 12.09 18.92
N HIS A 7 16.06 12.93 19.40
CA HIS A 7 17.38 12.45 19.80
C HIS A 7 17.34 11.51 21.02
N GLN A 8 16.46 11.77 21.98
CA GLN A 8 16.26 10.91 23.14
C GLN A 8 15.69 9.56 22.71
N PHE A 9 14.67 9.55 21.84
CA PHE A 9 14.09 8.33 21.29
C PHE A 9 15.14 7.48 20.56
N VAL A 10 15.90 8.05 19.61
CA VAL A 10 16.88 7.24 18.86
C VAL A 10 18.03 6.72 19.73
N ALA A 11 18.32 7.41 20.85
CA ALA A 11 19.32 6.99 21.82
C ALA A 11 18.83 5.90 22.78
N SER A 12 17.51 5.79 23.01
CA SER A 12 16.93 4.74 23.85
C SER A 12 16.80 3.40 23.12
N LEU A 13 16.86 3.40 21.79
CA LEU A 13 16.75 2.19 20.99
C LEU A 13 18.03 1.34 21.08
N PRO A 14 17.92 0.01 21.26
CA PRO A 14 19.08 -0.87 21.23
C PRO A 14 19.75 -0.84 19.85
N GLY A 15 21.07 -1.06 19.82
CA GLY A 15 21.84 -1.12 18.59
C GLY A 15 23.33 -0.95 18.80
N THR A 16 24.08 -1.13 17.72
CA THR A 16 25.51 -0.86 17.69
C THR A 16 25.78 0.65 17.71
N PHE A 17 27.00 1.03 18.06
CA PHE A 17 27.45 2.43 17.97
C PHE A 17 27.23 3.03 16.56
N GLY A 18 27.48 2.23 15.51
CA GLY A 18 27.24 2.65 14.12
C GLY A 18 25.75 2.93 13.85
N GLN A 19 24.85 2.07 14.32
CA GLN A 19 23.41 2.28 14.18
C GLN A 19 22.93 3.54 14.90
N LEU A 20 23.45 3.81 16.10
CA LEU A 20 23.15 5.03 16.85
C LEU A 20 23.60 6.29 16.08
N ILE A 21 24.80 6.28 15.49
CA ILE A 21 25.29 7.38 14.64
C ILE A 21 24.36 7.59 13.44
N SER A 22 24.00 6.52 12.72
CA SER A 22 23.12 6.61 11.55
C SER A 22 21.76 7.20 11.89
N ARG A 23 21.15 6.78 13.01
CA ARG A 23 19.85 7.33 13.45
C ARG A 23 19.96 8.81 13.83
N ARG A 24 20.99 9.20 14.59
CA ARG A 24 21.24 10.62 14.93
C ARG A 24 21.48 11.48 13.69
N MET A 25 22.23 10.96 12.71
CA MET A 25 22.44 11.63 11.43
C MET A 25 21.13 11.87 10.69
N MET A 26 20.19 10.91 10.71
CA MET A 26 18.86 11.12 10.10
C MET A 26 18.08 12.22 10.81
N VAL A 27 18.06 12.25 12.15
CA VAL A 27 17.42 13.35 12.90
C VAL A 27 18.02 14.71 12.48
N ASN A 28 19.34 14.83 12.39
CA ASN A 28 19.99 16.08 11.93
C ASN A 28 19.59 16.47 10.50
N ARG A 29 19.47 15.49 9.59
CA ARG A 29 19.01 15.75 8.22
C ARG A 29 17.56 16.23 8.19
N MET A 30 16.69 15.68 9.04
CA MET A 30 15.31 16.15 9.18
C MET A 30 15.25 17.60 9.66
N VAL A 31 16.09 17.97 10.64
CA VAL A 31 16.22 19.37 11.09
C VAL A 31 16.64 20.29 9.95
N ALA A 32 17.51 19.81 9.06
CA ALA A 32 17.90 20.51 7.84
C ALA A 32 16.83 20.48 6.72
N GLY A 33 15.61 20.00 7.00
CA GLY A 33 14.49 20.00 6.06
C GLY A 33 14.45 18.82 5.09
N ARG A 34 15.30 17.79 5.27
CA ARG A 34 15.34 16.61 4.41
C ARG A 34 14.19 15.65 4.72
N VAL A 35 13.15 15.70 3.90
CA VAL A 35 11.93 14.87 4.06
C VAL A 35 12.24 13.36 3.99
N ASP A 36 13.13 12.96 3.09
CA ASP A 36 13.58 11.57 2.88
C ASP A 36 14.23 10.94 4.11
N ALA A 37 14.80 11.77 5.00
CA ALA A 37 15.41 11.29 6.23
C ALA A 37 14.39 10.70 7.22
N ALA A 38 13.12 11.11 7.16
CA ALA A 38 12.07 10.53 8.01
C ALA A 38 11.77 9.07 7.63
N ALA A 39 11.67 8.77 6.33
CA ALA A 39 11.53 7.41 5.81
C ALA A 39 12.73 6.53 6.19
N THR A 40 13.94 7.07 6.02
CA THR A 40 15.17 6.35 6.37
C THR A 40 15.25 6.09 7.87
N LEU A 41 14.83 7.04 8.70
CA LEU A 41 14.78 6.84 10.14
C LEU A 41 13.81 5.72 10.52
N VAL A 42 12.62 5.66 9.92
CA VAL A 42 11.70 4.51 10.11
C VAL A 42 12.40 3.20 9.77
N GLY A 43 13.12 3.11 8.65
CA GLY A 43 13.88 1.90 8.29
C GLY A 43 14.94 1.50 9.33
N LEU A 44 15.59 2.47 9.98
CA LEU A 44 16.65 2.23 10.97
C LEU A 44 16.15 1.99 12.40
N ALA A 45 14.98 2.52 12.74
CA ALA A 45 14.56 2.70 14.14
C ALA A 45 13.23 2.02 14.52
N GLY A 46 12.38 1.62 13.58
CA GLY A 46 11.09 1.01 13.95
C GLY A 46 9.89 1.80 13.42
N LEU A 47 8.72 1.15 13.41
CA LEU A 47 7.43 1.84 13.22
C LEU A 47 7.13 2.84 14.34
N ASP A 48 7.64 2.60 15.55
CA ASP A 48 7.51 3.51 16.70
C ASP A 48 8.09 4.91 16.44
N THR A 49 8.94 5.04 15.42
CA THR A 49 9.41 6.34 14.93
C THR A 49 8.24 7.24 14.49
N ILE A 50 7.20 6.68 13.87
CA ILE A 50 6.08 7.46 13.30
C ILE A 50 5.31 8.24 14.38
N PRO A 51 4.81 7.61 15.47
CA PRO A 51 4.14 8.36 16.53
C PRO A 51 5.08 9.34 17.24
N VAL A 52 6.38 9.04 17.35
CA VAL A 52 7.37 9.99 17.93
C VAL A 52 7.55 11.21 17.02
N LEU A 53 7.61 11.02 15.70
CA LEU A 53 7.66 12.14 14.74
C LEU A 53 6.43 13.03 14.84
N ILE A 54 5.25 12.42 14.93
CA ILE A 54 3.98 13.15 15.09
C ILE A 54 3.98 13.92 16.42
N GLY A 55 4.33 13.25 17.52
CA GLY A 55 4.40 13.88 18.86
C GLY A 55 5.43 15.00 18.94
N ALA A 56 6.55 14.88 18.22
CA ALA A 56 7.53 15.94 18.07
C ALA A 56 7.04 17.09 17.17
N GLY A 57 5.89 17.00 16.52
CA GLY A 57 5.41 18.03 15.59
C GLY A 57 6.29 18.14 14.34
N ALA A 58 6.65 17.00 13.75
CA ALA A 58 7.24 16.94 12.41
C ALA A 58 6.22 17.44 11.36
N PRO A 59 6.66 18.16 10.31
CA PRO A 59 5.76 18.66 9.29
C PRO A 59 5.14 17.51 8.46
N PRO A 60 3.91 17.68 7.92
CA PRO A 60 3.19 16.60 7.23
C PRO A 60 4.00 15.87 6.15
N PRO A 61 4.81 16.52 5.29
CA PRO A 61 5.62 15.81 4.29
C PRO A 61 6.59 14.79 4.90
N MET A 62 7.15 15.04 6.09
CA MET A 62 8.02 14.08 6.79
C MET A 62 7.23 12.89 7.32
N VAL A 63 6.06 13.15 7.90
CA VAL A 63 5.16 12.08 8.37
C VAL A 63 4.66 11.26 7.18
N GLN A 64 4.37 11.91 6.05
CA GLN A 64 3.99 11.26 4.79
C GLN A 64 5.07 10.33 4.27
N ALA A 65 6.34 10.77 4.25
CA ALA A 65 7.47 9.93 3.85
C ALA A 65 7.65 8.73 4.80
N ALA A 66 7.52 8.94 6.11
CA ALA A 66 7.61 7.90 7.12
C ALA A 66 6.50 6.84 6.98
N VAL A 67 5.24 7.28 6.86
CA VAL A 67 4.08 6.40 6.67
C VAL A 67 4.15 5.67 5.32
N GLY A 68 4.48 6.37 4.24
CA GLY A 68 4.64 5.76 2.92
C GLY A 68 5.72 4.67 2.90
N TYR A 69 6.84 4.91 3.59
CA TYR A 69 7.89 3.89 3.74
C TYR A 69 7.37 2.67 4.52
N ALA A 70 6.65 2.88 5.62
CA ALA A 70 6.10 1.78 6.41
C ALA A 70 5.12 0.91 5.60
N VAL A 71 4.26 1.54 4.81
CA VAL A 71 3.27 0.85 3.98
C VAL A 71 3.90 -0.09 2.96
N PHE A 72 4.99 0.32 2.30
CA PHE A 72 5.64 -0.54 1.30
C PHE A 72 6.71 -1.45 1.89
N TYR A 73 7.55 -0.97 2.81
CA TYR A 73 8.76 -1.70 3.22
C TYR A 73 8.63 -2.38 4.60
N ARG A 74 7.57 -2.08 5.36
CA ARG A 74 7.34 -2.64 6.70
C ARG A 74 5.90 -3.13 6.90
N TYR A 75 5.24 -3.53 5.82
CA TYR A 75 3.85 -3.99 5.83
C TYR A 75 3.59 -5.09 6.87
N HIS A 76 4.51 -6.05 7.02
CA HIS A 76 4.37 -7.15 7.99
C HIS A 76 4.27 -6.66 9.44
N GLU A 77 5.01 -5.62 9.81
CA GLU A 77 4.92 -4.99 11.13
C GLU A 77 3.68 -4.12 11.24
N LEU A 78 3.32 -3.43 10.15
CA LEU A 78 2.17 -2.54 10.10
C LEU A 78 0.85 -3.30 10.34
N ARG A 79 0.77 -4.59 9.96
CA ARG A 79 -0.37 -5.46 10.26
C ARG A 79 -0.63 -5.64 11.76
N GLY A 80 0.37 -5.43 12.61
CA GLY A 80 0.24 -5.49 14.07
C GLY A 80 -0.17 -4.15 14.70
N VAL A 81 -0.19 -3.07 13.94
CA VAL A 81 -0.60 -1.75 14.42
C VAL A 81 -2.13 -1.65 14.42
N ASP A 82 -2.69 -1.14 15.51
CA ASP A 82 -4.12 -0.86 15.60
C ASP A 82 -4.59 0.06 14.44
N ARG A 83 -5.74 -0.28 13.84
CA ARG A 83 -6.24 0.41 12.64
C ARG A 83 -6.55 1.88 12.92
N ALA A 84 -7.10 2.21 14.09
CA ALA A 84 -7.42 3.58 14.44
C ALA A 84 -6.15 4.40 14.68
N ALA A 85 -5.14 3.80 15.32
CA ALA A 85 -3.82 4.42 15.46
C ALA A 85 -3.16 4.70 14.09
N PHE A 86 -3.17 3.72 13.18
CA PHE A 86 -2.63 3.90 11.84
C PHE A 86 -3.41 4.96 11.04
N ALA A 87 -4.74 4.98 11.14
CA ALA A 87 -5.57 6.01 10.52
C ALA A 87 -5.24 7.41 11.04
N ALA A 88 -4.94 7.56 12.34
CA ALA A 88 -4.49 8.81 12.91
C ALA A 88 -3.13 9.25 12.32
N TRP A 89 -2.19 8.33 12.13
CA TRP A 89 -0.91 8.64 11.47
C TRP A 89 -1.11 9.15 10.05
N CYS A 90 -1.96 8.48 9.27
CA CYS A 90 -2.30 8.87 7.90
C CYS A 90 -2.94 10.27 7.82
N ARG A 91 -3.83 10.61 8.76
CA ARG A 91 -4.41 11.97 8.83
C ARG A 91 -3.36 13.04 9.11
N GLN A 92 -2.41 12.77 10.00
CA GLN A 92 -1.30 13.69 10.28
C GLN A 92 -0.33 13.82 9.10
N ALA A 93 -0.17 12.75 8.31
CA ALA A 93 0.60 12.79 7.07
C ALA A 93 -0.07 13.63 5.95
N ALA A 94 -1.36 13.95 6.08
CA ALA A 94 -2.10 14.81 5.16
C ALA A 94 -1.94 14.40 3.67
N PHE A 95 -2.03 13.09 3.39
CA PHE A 95 -2.00 12.58 2.02
C PHE A 95 -3.10 13.24 1.17
N THR A 96 -2.73 13.67 -0.03
CA THR A 96 -3.65 14.31 -0.96
C THR A 96 -4.24 13.31 -1.94
N ALA A 97 -5.51 13.49 -2.26
CA ALA A 97 -6.16 12.72 -3.31
C ALA A 97 -5.50 13.03 -4.68
N PRO A 98 -5.40 12.04 -5.59
CA PRO A 98 -4.80 12.22 -6.92
C PRO A 98 -5.56 13.19 -7.82
N ARG A 99 -6.86 13.31 -7.57
CA ARG A 99 -7.84 14.06 -8.35
C ARG A 99 -9.02 14.38 -7.43
N PRO A 100 -9.87 15.35 -7.77
CA PRO A 100 -11.14 15.53 -7.10
C PRO A 100 -11.95 14.22 -7.11
N LEU A 101 -12.36 13.77 -5.93
CA LEU A 101 -13.14 12.55 -5.74
C LEU A 101 -14.60 12.89 -5.37
N PRO A 102 -15.57 12.07 -5.80
CA PRO A 102 -16.96 12.19 -5.38
C PRO A 102 -17.11 11.97 -3.87
N GLU A 103 -18.27 12.31 -3.32
CA GLU A 103 -18.58 12.11 -1.89
C GLU A 103 -18.46 10.64 -1.47
N MET A 104 -19.00 9.73 -2.27
CA MET A 104 -18.88 8.29 -2.08
C MET A 104 -17.92 7.72 -3.12
N VAL A 105 -16.76 7.26 -2.67
CA VAL A 105 -15.68 6.76 -3.50
C VAL A 105 -15.77 5.24 -3.60
N GLU A 106 -15.85 4.74 -4.83
CA GLU A 106 -15.76 3.30 -5.10
C GLU A 106 -14.31 2.85 -5.00
N ILE A 107 -14.06 1.80 -4.24
CA ILE A 107 -12.73 1.22 -4.03
C ILE A 107 -12.76 -0.30 -4.17
N TYR A 108 -11.61 -0.85 -4.52
CA TYR A 108 -11.43 -2.25 -4.86
C TYR A 108 -10.27 -2.88 -4.11
N ARG A 109 -10.38 -4.15 -3.72
CA ARG A 109 -9.26 -4.90 -3.16
C ARG A 109 -9.21 -6.30 -3.74
N GLY A 110 -8.09 -6.63 -4.35
CA GLY A 110 -7.84 -7.97 -4.87
C GLY A 110 -6.99 -8.78 -3.94
N THR A 111 -7.31 -10.06 -3.81
CA THR A 111 -6.53 -11.02 -3.04
C THR A 111 -6.84 -12.45 -3.51
N MET A 112 -6.14 -13.43 -2.94
CA MET A 112 -6.40 -14.84 -3.17
C MET A 112 -6.21 -15.64 -1.89
N GLY A 113 -6.93 -16.76 -1.77
CA GLY A 113 -6.70 -17.75 -0.72
C GLY A 113 -7.08 -17.30 0.70
N CYS A 114 -7.93 -16.28 0.84
CA CYS A 114 -8.53 -15.88 2.11
C CYS A 114 -10.02 -15.59 1.95
N SER A 115 -10.75 -15.57 3.07
CA SER A 115 -12.19 -15.26 3.07
C SER A 115 -12.44 -13.79 2.72
N PRO A 116 -13.64 -13.43 2.22
CA PRO A 116 -14.00 -12.03 1.95
C PRO A 116 -13.85 -11.10 3.16
N ALA A 117 -14.10 -11.59 4.38
CA ALA A 117 -13.94 -10.79 5.60
C ALA A 117 -12.46 -10.52 5.92
N GLU A 118 -11.59 -11.53 5.81
CA GLU A 118 -10.14 -11.35 5.96
C GLU A 118 -9.57 -10.44 4.88
N ALA A 119 -10.06 -10.60 3.65
CA ALA A 119 -9.74 -9.72 2.54
C ALA A 119 -10.11 -8.28 2.88
N ALA A 120 -11.34 -8.00 3.34
CA ALA A 120 -11.79 -6.65 3.67
C ALA A 120 -10.94 -5.97 4.76
N ALA A 121 -10.42 -6.74 5.71
CA ALA A 121 -9.60 -6.24 6.82
C ALA A 121 -8.23 -5.69 6.39
N GLY A 122 -7.77 -6.00 5.18
CA GLY A 122 -6.48 -5.54 4.70
C GLY A 122 -6.40 -4.02 4.48
N LEU A 123 -5.15 -3.51 4.44
CA LEU A 123 -4.89 -2.07 4.34
C LEU A 123 -5.04 -1.54 2.91
N HIS A 124 -4.57 -2.32 1.94
CA HIS A 124 -4.39 -1.93 0.54
C HIS A 124 -5.68 -2.06 -0.28
N TRP A 125 -6.24 -0.93 -0.71
CA TRP A 125 -7.33 -0.86 -1.68
C TRP A 125 -6.88 -0.03 -2.88
N SER A 126 -7.61 -0.06 -3.99
CA SER A 126 -7.35 0.74 -5.19
C SER A 126 -8.62 1.49 -5.62
N LEU A 127 -8.44 2.58 -6.36
CA LEU A 127 -9.53 3.27 -7.08
C LEU A 127 -9.95 2.53 -8.36
N GLY A 128 -9.16 1.55 -8.83
CA GLY A 128 -9.36 0.84 -10.08
C GLY A 128 -9.57 -0.66 -9.88
N PHE A 129 -10.59 -1.21 -10.53
CA PHE A 129 -10.82 -2.66 -10.58
C PHE A 129 -9.63 -3.41 -11.19
N GLU A 130 -8.99 -2.86 -12.22
CA GLU A 130 -7.88 -3.53 -12.92
C GLU A 130 -6.64 -3.72 -12.03
N ASP A 131 -6.35 -2.75 -11.16
CA ASP A 131 -5.24 -2.85 -10.23
C ASP A 131 -5.52 -3.91 -9.17
N ALA A 132 -6.73 -3.90 -8.60
CA ALA A 132 -7.16 -4.92 -7.67
C ALA A 132 -7.13 -6.32 -8.32
N ALA A 133 -7.69 -6.46 -9.52
CA ALA A 133 -7.68 -7.72 -10.25
C ALA A 133 -6.25 -8.23 -10.53
N TYR A 134 -5.33 -7.34 -10.88
CA TYR A 134 -3.91 -7.69 -11.03
C TYR A 134 -3.32 -8.28 -9.74
N TYR A 135 -3.54 -7.66 -8.59
CA TYR A 135 -3.03 -8.18 -7.31
C TYR A 135 -3.74 -9.46 -6.86
N ALA A 136 -5.00 -9.68 -7.23
CA ALA A 136 -5.70 -10.95 -7.00
C ALA A 136 -5.09 -12.09 -7.84
N ALA A 137 -4.83 -11.83 -9.13
CA ALA A 137 -4.39 -12.84 -10.08
C ALA A 137 -2.87 -13.11 -10.04
N ARG A 138 -2.06 -12.15 -9.61
CA ARG A 138 -0.59 -12.21 -9.72
C ARG A 138 0.02 -13.48 -9.13
N PHE A 139 -0.48 -13.93 -7.99
CA PHE A 139 0.04 -15.09 -7.26
C PHE A 139 -0.80 -16.35 -7.48
N ALA A 140 -1.83 -16.26 -8.32
CA ALA A 140 -2.77 -17.33 -8.54
C ALA A 140 -2.25 -18.40 -9.50
N ASP A 141 -2.87 -19.57 -9.42
CA ASP A 141 -2.70 -20.60 -10.43
C ASP A 141 -3.33 -20.16 -11.77
N ALA A 142 -3.18 -21.00 -12.80
CA ALA A 142 -3.68 -20.69 -14.13
C ALA A 142 -5.22 -20.59 -14.21
N ASP A 143 -5.92 -21.23 -13.26
CA ASP A 143 -7.38 -21.26 -13.18
C ASP A 143 -7.93 -20.11 -12.31
N LEU A 144 -7.04 -19.28 -11.76
CA LEU A 144 -7.32 -18.17 -10.84
C LEU A 144 -8.07 -18.64 -9.59
N THR A 145 -7.81 -19.88 -9.16
CA THR A 145 -8.53 -20.50 -8.04
C THR A 145 -8.38 -19.66 -6.77
N GLY A 146 -9.52 -19.31 -6.17
CA GLY A 146 -9.56 -18.54 -4.94
C GLY A 146 -9.23 -17.06 -5.09
N CYS A 147 -9.09 -16.55 -6.33
CA CYS A 147 -9.02 -15.11 -6.59
C CYS A 147 -10.37 -14.46 -6.28
N ILE A 148 -10.33 -13.40 -5.49
CA ILE A 148 -11.49 -12.55 -5.26
C ILE A 148 -11.09 -11.08 -5.42
N VAL A 149 -12.04 -10.28 -5.91
CA VAL A 149 -11.96 -8.83 -5.84
C VAL A 149 -13.15 -8.32 -5.04
N LEU A 150 -12.88 -7.61 -3.97
CA LEU A 150 -13.91 -6.90 -3.23
C LEU A 150 -14.17 -5.54 -3.89
N ARG A 151 -15.44 -5.16 -3.97
CA ARG A 151 -15.87 -3.82 -4.36
C ARG A 151 -16.70 -3.21 -3.24
N THR A 152 -16.40 -1.97 -2.87
CA THR A 152 -17.20 -1.23 -1.87
C THR A 152 -17.22 0.26 -2.19
N ARG A 153 -18.08 1.00 -1.50
CA ARG A 153 -18.16 2.45 -1.56
C ARG A 153 -17.96 2.99 -0.15
N VAL A 154 -17.00 3.89 0.00
CA VAL A 154 -16.68 4.55 1.27
C VAL A 154 -16.87 6.06 1.14
N PRO A 155 -17.32 6.76 2.19
CA PRO A 155 -17.26 8.21 2.22
C PRO A 155 -15.83 8.71 1.99
N ARG A 156 -15.68 9.80 1.23
CA ARG A 156 -14.38 10.36 0.87
C ARG A 156 -13.55 10.76 2.09
N ASP A 157 -14.20 11.26 3.14
CA ASP A 157 -13.60 11.67 4.42
C ASP A 157 -13.20 10.48 5.31
N GLU A 158 -13.69 9.29 5.01
CA GLU A 158 -13.23 8.03 5.61
C GLU A 158 -11.99 7.46 4.90
N ILE A 159 -11.54 8.03 3.79
CA ILE A 159 -10.24 7.67 3.18
C ILE A 159 -9.15 8.53 3.81
N VAL A 160 -8.19 7.88 4.47
CA VAL A 160 -7.14 8.57 5.25
C VAL A 160 -5.82 8.68 4.51
N ALA A 161 -5.58 7.87 3.48
CA ALA A 161 -4.39 8.00 2.67
C ALA A 161 -4.59 7.57 1.21
N PHE A 162 -3.84 8.25 0.35
CA PHE A 162 -3.59 7.89 -1.03
C PHE A 162 -2.07 7.80 -1.20
N ILE A 163 -1.54 6.60 -1.43
CA ILE A 163 -0.10 6.33 -1.38
C ILE A 163 0.34 5.66 -2.67
N GLY A 164 1.39 6.17 -3.31
CA GLY A 164 1.90 5.64 -4.57
C GLY A 164 1.97 6.70 -5.67
N GLY A 165 2.26 6.23 -6.89
CA GLY A 165 2.44 7.08 -8.06
C GLY A 165 1.29 6.96 -9.07
N SER A 166 1.47 7.53 -10.26
CA SER A 166 0.49 7.47 -11.35
C SER A 166 0.21 6.05 -11.87
N ALA A 167 1.11 5.10 -11.59
CA ALA A 167 1.02 3.72 -12.07
C ALA A 167 0.08 2.88 -11.20
N ASN A 168 0.25 2.92 -9.87
CA ASN A 168 -0.57 2.22 -8.89
C ASN A 168 -0.74 3.13 -7.67
N GLN A 169 -1.98 3.31 -7.24
CA GLN A 169 -2.32 4.13 -6.09
C GLN A 169 -3.08 3.33 -5.06
N GLU A 170 -2.45 3.19 -3.90
CA GLU A 170 -3.03 2.58 -2.72
C GLU A 170 -3.99 3.56 -2.06
N VAL A 171 -5.17 3.08 -1.74
CA VAL A 171 -6.23 3.77 -1.01
C VAL A 171 -6.36 3.09 0.34
N ILE A 172 -6.28 3.87 1.41
CA ILE A 172 -6.37 3.36 2.78
C ILE A 172 -7.65 3.90 3.42
N PRO A 173 -8.70 3.08 3.64
CA PRO A 173 -9.86 3.48 4.43
C PRO A 173 -9.51 3.51 5.93
N ALA A 174 -10.13 4.43 6.67
CA ALA A 174 -9.92 4.62 8.11
C ALA A 174 -10.33 3.38 8.91
N ALA A 175 -11.41 2.73 8.51
CA ALA A 175 -11.96 1.53 9.11
C ALA A 175 -11.99 0.38 8.09
N VAL A 176 -12.24 -0.83 8.60
CA VAL A 176 -12.49 -2.00 7.76
C VAL A 176 -13.87 -1.83 7.10
N PRO A 177 -13.98 -1.85 5.75
CA PRO A 177 -15.28 -1.83 5.10
C PRO A 177 -16.11 -3.06 5.49
N THR A 178 -17.32 -2.84 6.00
CA THR A 178 -18.22 -3.92 6.47
C THR A 178 -19.24 -4.35 5.41
N THR A 179 -19.48 -3.50 4.42
CA THR A 179 -20.40 -3.76 3.32
C THR A 179 -19.62 -3.77 2.02
N PHE A 180 -19.63 -4.89 1.31
CA PHE A 180 -18.90 -5.05 0.05
C PHE A 180 -19.56 -6.12 -0.81
N GLU A 181 -19.36 -6.00 -2.12
CA GLU A 181 -19.65 -7.05 -3.08
C GLU A 181 -18.37 -7.87 -3.31
N VAL A 182 -18.53 -9.19 -3.44
CA VAL A 182 -17.47 -10.11 -3.81
C VAL A 182 -17.58 -10.44 -5.30
N ILE A 183 -16.54 -10.12 -6.06
CA ILE A 183 -16.43 -10.46 -7.47
C ILE A 183 -15.55 -11.71 -7.57
N THR A 184 -16.13 -12.80 -8.06
CA THR A 184 -15.49 -14.12 -8.27
C THR A 184 -15.54 -14.56 -9.73
N ASP A 185 -15.92 -13.68 -10.65
CA ASP A 185 -15.82 -13.92 -12.08
C ASP A 185 -14.34 -13.93 -12.49
N HIS A 186 -13.75 -15.12 -12.52
CA HIS A 186 -12.33 -15.32 -12.83
C HIS A 186 -11.98 -14.84 -14.23
N GLN A 187 -12.89 -14.93 -15.20
CA GLN A 187 -12.62 -14.42 -16.55
C GLN A 187 -12.49 -12.90 -16.52
N ARG A 188 -13.45 -12.21 -15.89
CA ARG A 188 -13.42 -10.75 -15.73
C ARG A 188 -12.18 -10.28 -14.95
N ILE A 189 -11.80 -11.01 -13.90
CA ILE A 189 -10.59 -10.73 -13.11
C ILE A 189 -9.35 -10.93 -13.99
N GLY A 190 -9.26 -12.03 -14.72
CA GLY A 190 -8.14 -12.36 -15.60
C GLY A 190 -7.92 -11.33 -16.70
N ASP A 191 -8.99 -10.95 -17.41
CA ASP A 191 -8.94 -9.95 -18.48
C ASP A 191 -8.48 -8.58 -17.94
N ALA A 192 -8.97 -8.19 -16.76
CA ALA A 192 -8.59 -6.93 -16.12
C ALA A 192 -7.14 -6.94 -15.61
N ALA A 193 -6.70 -8.04 -15.02
CA ALA A 193 -5.32 -8.23 -14.59
C ALA A 193 -4.34 -8.15 -15.78
N LEU A 194 -4.71 -8.72 -16.94
CA LEU A 194 -3.92 -8.64 -18.16
C LEU A 194 -3.80 -7.19 -18.67
N ARG A 195 -4.91 -6.44 -18.71
CA ARG A 195 -4.88 -5.01 -19.10
C ARG A 195 -4.01 -4.18 -18.17
N CYS A 196 -4.10 -4.41 -16.86
CA CYS A 196 -3.22 -3.77 -15.89
C CYS A 196 -1.75 -4.12 -16.12
N ALA A 197 -1.42 -5.40 -16.32
CA ALA A 197 -0.05 -5.83 -16.58
C ALA A 197 0.55 -5.19 -17.84
N LEU A 198 -0.22 -5.12 -18.93
CA LEU A 198 0.19 -4.46 -20.18
C LEU A 198 0.41 -2.95 -19.97
N ARG A 199 -0.49 -2.29 -19.21
CA ARG A 199 -0.35 -0.89 -18.83
C ARG A 199 0.95 -0.65 -18.03
N LEU A 200 1.25 -1.50 -17.04
CA LEU A 200 2.47 -1.41 -16.24
C LEU A 200 3.73 -1.64 -17.08
N GLN A 201 3.72 -2.62 -18.01
CA GLN A 201 4.83 -2.82 -18.95
C GLN A 201 5.07 -1.60 -19.82
N ALA A 202 4.01 -0.97 -20.35
CA ALA A 202 4.12 0.24 -21.14
C ALA A 202 4.66 1.43 -20.33
N LEU A 203 4.31 1.54 -19.05
CA LEU A 203 4.85 2.55 -18.15
C LEU A 203 6.34 2.31 -17.85
N LYS A 204 6.73 1.06 -17.56
CA LYS A 204 8.15 0.67 -17.37
C LYS A 204 8.98 0.99 -18.61
N ALA A 205 8.48 0.69 -19.81
CA ALA A 205 9.13 1.02 -21.07
C ALA A 205 9.32 2.54 -21.27
N LYS A 206 8.46 3.36 -20.67
CA LYS A 206 8.56 4.84 -20.67
C LYS A 206 9.44 5.37 -19.53
N GLY A 207 10.16 4.51 -18.81
CA GLY A 207 11.05 4.90 -17.72
C GLY A 207 10.35 5.18 -16.39
N TRP A 208 9.08 4.81 -16.23
CA TRP A 208 8.40 4.92 -14.94
C TRP A 208 8.83 3.76 -14.04
N ALA A 209 9.45 4.09 -12.91
CA ALA A 209 9.73 3.12 -11.85
C ALA A 209 8.50 2.94 -10.96
N GLU A 210 8.12 1.68 -10.71
CA GLU A 210 7.19 1.35 -9.63
C GLU A 210 7.84 1.74 -8.30
N THR A 211 7.35 2.79 -7.65
CA THR A 211 7.75 3.13 -6.28
C THR A 211 6.96 2.24 -5.31
N GLY A 212 7.44 1.02 -5.10
CA GLY A 212 6.80 0.02 -4.25
C GLY A 212 7.60 -1.29 -4.20
N SER A 213 7.54 -1.97 -3.07
CA SER A 213 8.43 -3.03 -2.59
C SER A 213 8.42 -4.35 -3.37
N GLU A 214 9.10 -4.50 -4.50
CA GLU A 214 9.15 -5.81 -5.18
C GLU A 214 10.48 -6.12 -5.86
N GLY A 215 11.42 -6.66 -5.07
CA GLY A 215 12.63 -7.33 -5.59
C GLY A 215 12.57 -8.87 -5.55
N ILE A 216 11.48 -9.49 -5.07
CA ILE A 216 11.46 -10.94 -4.77
C ILE A 216 10.32 -11.70 -5.48
N ALA A 217 9.42 -11.03 -6.21
CA ALA A 217 8.28 -11.69 -6.86
C ALA A 217 8.02 -11.29 -8.32
N GLU A 218 9.04 -10.76 -9.02
CA GLU A 218 8.88 -10.33 -10.42
C GLU A 218 8.88 -11.52 -11.38
N GLU A 219 9.66 -12.59 -11.12
CA GLU A 219 9.66 -13.80 -11.96
C GLU A 219 8.34 -14.58 -11.89
N ALA A 220 7.74 -14.72 -10.70
CA ALA A 220 6.43 -15.36 -10.55
C ALA A 220 5.31 -14.55 -11.22
N ALA A 221 5.34 -13.22 -11.06
CA ALA A 221 4.41 -12.32 -11.74
C ALA A 221 4.61 -12.33 -13.26
N MET A 222 5.86 -12.41 -13.75
CA MET A 222 6.18 -12.53 -15.16
C MET A 222 5.73 -13.87 -15.75
N ALA A 223 5.89 -14.98 -15.02
CA ALA A 223 5.40 -16.28 -15.43
C ALA A 223 3.86 -16.30 -15.53
N THR A 224 3.16 -15.67 -14.58
CA THR A 224 1.70 -15.51 -14.65
C THR A 224 1.28 -14.60 -15.81
N ARG A 225 1.96 -13.47 -16.04
CA ARG A 225 1.74 -12.59 -17.21
C ARG A 225 1.94 -13.32 -18.56
N ALA A 226 3.01 -14.12 -18.68
CA ALA A 226 3.32 -14.87 -19.89
C ALA A 226 2.31 -16.01 -20.13
N ARG A 227 1.82 -16.67 -19.06
CA ARG A 227 0.81 -17.72 -19.15
C ARG A 227 -0.58 -17.18 -19.53
N MET A 228 -1.03 -16.10 -18.89
CA MET A 228 -2.32 -15.47 -19.20
C MET A 228 -2.38 -14.92 -20.63
N ALA A 229 -1.25 -14.40 -21.15
CA ALA A 229 -1.14 -13.97 -22.55
C ALA A 229 -1.19 -15.16 -23.54
N ALA A 230 -0.83 -16.37 -23.10
CA ALA A 230 -0.78 -17.56 -23.94
C ALA A 230 -2.08 -18.39 -23.92
N THR A 231 -2.90 -18.31 -22.87
CA THR A 231 -4.01 -19.26 -22.65
C THR A 231 -5.38 -18.83 -23.17
N GLY A 232 -5.61 -17.59 -23.58
CA GLY A 232 -6.90 -17.16 -24.16
C GLY A 232 -8.11 -17.63 -23.34
N VAL A 233 -8.12 -17.28 -22.04
CA VAL A 233 -8.93 -17.88 -20.96
C VAL A 233 -10.39 -18.19 -21.41
N PRO A 234 -10.86 -19.46 -21.28
CA PRO A 234 -12.21 -19.86 -21.68
C PRO A 234 -13.30 -19.24 -20.79
N ARG A 235 -14.46 -18.97 -21.41
CA ARG A 235 -15.63 -18.33 -20.78
C ARG A 235 -16.30 -19.23 -19.74
N GLY A 236 -16.18 -18.89 -18.47
CA GLY A 236 -16.88 -19.54 -17.36
C GLY A 236 -18.12 -18.75 -16.93
N THR A 237 -19.28 -19.40 -16.91
CA THR A 237 -20.59 -18.81 -16.59
C THR A 237 -20.74 -18.54 -15.09
N ALA A 238 -21.19 -17.35 -14.72
CA ALA A 238 -21.53 -16.99 -13.35
C ALA A 238 -22.74 -17.78 -12.83
N ILE A 239 -22.63 -18.36 -11.63
CA ILE A 239 -23.78 -18.78 -10.83
C ILE A 239 -23.85 -17.87 -9.62
N VAL A 240 -24.92 -17.08 -9.55
CA VAL A 240 -25.31 -16.27 -8.40
C VAL A 240 -26.21 -17.14 -7.51
N ALA A 241 -25.88 -17.23 -6.23
CA ALA A 241 -26.81 -17.58 -5.16
C ALA A 241 -26.56 -16.64 -3.98
#